data_AF-A0A8E0RD81-F1
#
_entry.id   AF-A0A8E0RD81-F1
#
_cell.length_a   1.000
_cell.length_b   1.000
_cell.length_c   1.000
_cell.angle_alpha   90.00
_cell.angle_beta   90.00
_cell.angle_gamma   90.00
#
_symmetry.space_group_name_H-M   'P 1'
#
loop_
_entity.id
_entity.type
_entity.pdbx_description
1 polymer ?
#
loop_
_entity_poly.entity_id
_entity_poly.type
_entity_poly.pdbx_seq_one_letter_code
_entity_poly.pdbx_strand_id
1 'polypeptide(L)' 'MSGSDEVFSEESFYYVCKQVGLTADEMDDMNIGQCLDYIQEYIDNNSEDGKQKTIKASQNDFDAF' A
#
# COMPACT_ATOMS: atom_id res chain seq x y z
N MET A 1 7.82 18.12 -3.03
CA MET A 1 6.98 16.91 -3.16
C MET A 1 6.08 17.13 -4.34
N SER A 2 6.31 16.45 -5.47
CA SER A 2 5.40 16.50 -6.61
C SER A 2 4.22 15.57 -6.30
N GLY A 3 3.19 16.11 -5.65
CA GLY A 3 1.86 15.52 -5.75
C GLY A 3 1.32 15.91 -7.10
N SER A 4 1.07 14.93 -7.98
CA SER A 4 0.34 15.20 -9.23
C SER A 4 -0.97 15.89 -8.86
N ASP A 5 -1.26 17.04 -9.49
CA ASP A 5 -2.49 17.83 -9.33
C ASP A 5 -3.71 17.12 -9.96
N GLU A 6 -3.70 15.78 -9.99
CA GLU A 6 -4.81 14.98 -10.45
C GLU A 6 -5.79 14.83 -9.28
N VAL A 7 -6.99 15.39 -9.48
CA VAL A 7 -8.11 15.17 -8.58
C VAL A 7 -8.40 13.66 -8.55
N PHE A 8 -8.41 13.09 -7.35
CA PHE A 8 -8.82 11.70 -7.16
C PHE A 8 -10.26 11.54 -7.67
N SER A 9 -10.40 10.83 -8.78
CA SER A 9 -11.62 10.62 -9.54
C SER A 9 -12.14 9.19 -9.37
N GLU A 10 -13.39 8.94 -9.72
CA GLU A 10 -13.95 7.59 -9.72
C GLU A 10 -13.12 6.63 -10.60
N GLU A 11 -12.65 7.11 -11.75
CA GLU A 11 -11.80 6.32 -12.66
C GLU A 11 -10.48 5.90 -12.01
N SER A 12 -9.85 6.80 -11.25
CA SER A 12 -8.61 6.48 -10.52
C SER A 12 -8.88 5.55 -9.34
N PHE A 13 -10.03 5.67 -8.67
CA PHE A 13 -10.46 4.69 -7.66
C PHE A 13 -10.60 3.27 -8.24
N TYR A 14 -11.36 3.10 -9.34
CA TYR A 14 -11.53 1.79 -9.98
C TYR A 14 -10.22 1.24 -10.53
N TYR A 15 -9.37 2.11 -11.07
CA TYR A 15 -8.05 1.72 -11.54
C TYR A 15 -7.23 1.12 -10.41
N VAL A 16 -7.15 1.78 -9.25
CA VAL A 16 -6.39 1.28 -8.09
C VAL A 16 -7.01 0.00 -7.52
N CYS A 17 -8.34 -0.08 -7.41
CA CYS A 17 -9.02 -1.32 -7.00
C CYS A 17 -8.63 -2.51 -7.88
N LYS A 18 -8.60 -2.31 -9.20
CA LYS A 18 -8.17 -3.34 -10.15
C LYS A 18 -6.69 -3.70 -10.01
N GLN A 19 -5.82 -2.74 -9.70
CA GLN A 19 -4.38 -3.00 -9.47
C GLN A 19 -4.14 -3.90 -8.25
N VAL A 20 -4.95 -3.75 -7.20
CA VAL A 20 -4.87 -4.59 -5.99
C VAL A 20 -5.66 -5.90 -6.11
N GLY A 21 -6.24 -6.15 -7.28
CA GLY A 21 -6.91 -7.41 -7.62
C GLY A 21 -8.40 -7.47 -7.29
N LEU A 22 -9.03 -6.36 -6.91
CA LEU A 22 -10.48 -6.34 -6.67
C LEU A 22 -11.25 -6.44 -8.00
N THR A 23 -12.20 -7.37 -8.04
CA THR A 23 -13.15 -7.51 -9.13
C THR A 23 -14.34 -6.56 -8.97
N ALA A 24 -15.09 -6.33 -10.05
CA ALA A 24 -16.28 -5.48 -10.01
C ALA A 24 -17.34 -6.00 -9.03
N ASP A 25 -17.55 -7.32 -9.01
CA ASP A 25 -18.51 -7.95 -8.08
C ASP A 25 -18.10 -7.74 -6.61
N GLU A 26 -16.81 -7.88 -6.28
CA GLU A 26 -16.31 -7.61 -4.92
C GLU A 26 -16.41 -6.14 -4.53
N MET A 27 -16.24 -5.22 -5.47
CA MET A 27 -16.41 -3.78 -5.23
C MET A 27 -17.88 -3.41 -5.01
N ASP A 28 -18.82 -4.08 -5.66
CA ASP A 28 -20.26 -3.86 -5.49
C ASP A 28 -20.77 -4.36 -4.12
N ASP A 29 -20.14 -5.42 -3.60
CA ASP A 29 -20.42 -5.99 -2.27
C ASP A 29 -19.75 -5.22 -1.11
N MET A 30 -18.85 -4.28 -1.42
CA MET A 30 -18.07 -3.51 -0.44
C MET A 30 -18.39 -2.03 -0.48
N ASN A 31 -18.32 -1.40 0.70
CA ASN A 31 -18.44 0.05 0.79
C ASN A 31 -17.13 0.70 0.29
N ILE A 32 -17.21 1.94 -0.22
CA ILE A 32 -16.01 2.68 -0.67
C ILE A 32 -14.89 2.72 0.39
N GLY A 33 -15.23 2.82 1.68
CA GLY A 33 -14.26 2.76 2.76
C GLY A 33 -13.53 1.42 2.86
N GLN A 34 -14.24 0.31 2.69
CA GLN A 34 -13.66 -1.03 2.75
C GLN A 34 -12.71 -1.28 1.57
N CYS A 35 -13.05 -0.79 0.38
CA CYS A 35 -12.15 -0.86 -0.78
C CYS A 35 -10.87 -0.05 -0.54
N LEU A 36 -10.98 1.15 0.03
CA LEU A 36 -9.82 1.98 0.36
C LEU A 36 -8.94 1.35 1.44
N ASP A 37 -9.53 0.77 2.48
CA ASP A 37 -8.80 0.05 3.53
C ASP A 37 -8.05 -1.16 2.94
N TYR A 38 -8.70 -1.95 2.08
CA TYR A 38 -8.07 -3.09 1.40
C TYR A 38 -6.89 -2.65 0.51
N ILE A 39 -7.05 -1.56 -0.25
CA ILE A 39 -5.98 -0.99 -1.05
C ILE A 39 -4.78 -0.61 -0.17
N GLN A 40 -5.04 0.03 0.97
CA GLN A 40 -3.98 0.45 1.88
C GLN A 40 -3.26 -0.76 2.48
N GLU A 41 -3.99 -1.78 2.94
CA GLU A 41 -3.40 -3.03 3.42
C GLU A 41 -2.58 -3.74 2.34
N TYR A 42 -3.04 -3.73 1.09
CA TYR A 42 -2.30 -4.28 -0.03
C TYR A 42 -0.99 -3.52 -0.25
N ILE A 43 -1.00 -2.19 -0.20
CA ILE A 43 0.20 -1.36 -0.33
C ILE A 43 1.14 -1.63 0.84
N ASP A 44 0.66 -1.68 2.07
CA ASP A 44 1.49 -1.90 3.25
C ASP A 44 2.17 -3.28 3.21
N ASN A 45 1.46 -4.30 2.71
CA ASN A 45 2.00 -5.67 2.58
C ASN A 45 2.93 -5.86 1.38
N ASN A 46 2.79 -5.05 0.32
CA ASN A 46 3.60 -5.16 -0.91
C ASN A 46 4.66 -4.07 -1.06
N SER A 47 4.61 -3.01 -0.27
CA SER A 47 5.65 -1.99 -0.22
C SER A 47 6.90 -2.56 0.45
N GLU A 48 8.07 -2.32 -0.16
CA GLU A 48 9.34 -2.72 0.43
C GLU A 48 9.64 -1.95 1.73
N ASP A 49 8.94 -0.83 1.97
CA ASP A 49 9.01 -0.01 3.18
C ASP A 49 8.36 -0.66 4.42
N GLY A 50 7.42 -1.59 4.23
CA GLY A 50 6.80 -2.37 5.33
C GLY A 50 7.69 -3.50 5.87
N LYS A 51 8.76 -3.87 5.14
CA LYS A 51 9.81 -4.71 5.69
C LYS A 51 10.76 -3.80 6.46
N GLN A 52 10.56 -3.67 7.78
CA GLN A 52 11.70 -3.33 8.64
C GLN A 52 12.82 -4.29 8.25
N LYS A 53 13.86 -3.79 7.57
CA LYS A 53 15.06 -4.55 7.28
C LYS A 53 15.63 -4.95 8.62
N THR A 54 15.29 -6.15 9.09
CA THR A 54 15.93 -6.77 10.24
C THR A 54 17.35 -7.09 9.78
N ILE A 55 18.22 -6.08 9.82
CA ILE A 55 19.64 -6.28 9.60
C ILE A 55 20.16 -7.10 10.78
N LYS A 56 20.83 -8.21 10.48
CA LYS A 56 21.56 -8.96 11.50
C LYS A 56 22.60 -8.01 12.09
N ALA A 57 22.60 -7.85 13.42
CA ALA A 57 23.62 -7.08 14.12
C ALA A 57 25.00 -7.58 13.68
N SER A 58 25.84 -6.65 13.23
CA SER A 58 27.19 -6.92 12.76
C SER A 58 28.20 -6.61 13.86
N GLN A 59 29.45 -7.05 13.72
CA GLN A 59 30.51 -6.76 14.69
C GLN A 59 30.70 -5.24 14.91
N ASN A 60 30.41 -4.40 13.89
CA ASN A 60 30.44 -2.94 14.01
C ASN A 60 29.43 -2.38 15.03
N ASP A 61 28.32 -3.08 15.27
CA ASP A 61 27.33 -2.67 16.26
C ASP A 61 27.79 -2.99 17.70
N PHE A 62 28.69 -3.98 17.86
CA PHE A 62 29.32 -4.31 19.13
C PHE A 62 30.52 -3.41 19.46
N ASP A 63 31.26 -2.96 18.45
CA ASP A 63 32.40 -2.03 18.63
C ASP A 63 31.96 -0.59 18.95
N ALA A 64 30.65 -0.30 18.91
CA ALA A 64 30.06 1.01 19.21
C ALA A 64 29.55 1.16 20.66
N PHE A 65 29.80 0.17 21.54
CA PHE A 65 29.55 0.19 22.99
C PHE A 65 30.84 0.43 23.78
#